data_AF-A0A1D8S4U4-F1
#
_entry.id   AF-A0A1D8S4U4-F1
#
_cell.length_a   1.000
_cell.length_b   1.000
_cell.length_c   1.000
_cell.angle_alpha   90.00
_cell.angle_beta   90.00
_cell.angle_gamma   90.00
#
_symmetry.space_group_name_H-M   'P 1'
#
loop_
_entity.id
_entity.type
_entity.pdbx_description
1 polymer ?
#
loop_
_entity_poly.entity_id
_entity_poly.type
_entity_poly.pdbx_seq_one_letter_code
_entity_poly.pdbx_strand_id
1 'polypeptide(L)'
;MFESMSEKYRAQAQDLDVTVWVGKSGIEAVRDELDDQLANRELVKVKFLRSARGGTSTDELAADLAEMVDAELIETRGNTGVYHR
;
A
#
# COMPACT_ATOMS: atom_id res chain seq x y z
N MET A 1 -20.14 7.74 -19.41
CA MET A 1 -18.98 6.92 -19.06
C MET A 1 -18.90 6.96 -17.55
N PHE A 2 -19.28 5.87 -16.87
CA PHE A 2 -19.14 5.78 -15.41
C PHE A 2 -17.70 5.32 -15.13
N GLU A 3 -16.95 6.12 -14.40
CA GLU A 3 -15.64 5.74 -13.91
C GLU A 3 -15.80 4.65 -12.85
N SER A 4 -15.04 3.57 -12.95
CA SER A 4 -15.05 2.53 -11.93
C SER A 4 -14.42 3.05 -10.63
N MET A 5 -14.84 2.50 -9.49
CA MET A 5 -14.26 2.86 -8.18
C MET A 5 -12.74 2.70 -8.16
N SER A 6 -12.20 1.67 -8.82
CA SER A 6 -10.76 1.45 -8.92
C SER A 6 -10.06 2.49 -9.81
N GLU A 7 -10.69 2.99 -10.88
CA GLU A 7 -10.17 4.11 -11.66
C GLU A 7 -10.13 5.39 -10.84
N LYS A 8 -11.21 5.70 -10.10
CA LYS A 8 -11.26 6.84 -9.18
C LYS A 8 -10.16 6.77 -8.11
N TYR A 9 -9.90 5.59 -7.54
CA TYR A 9 -8.86 5.42 -6.53
C TYR A 9 -7.45 5.54 -7.10
N ARG A 10 -7.20 5.01 -8.30
CA ARG A 10 -5.91 5.21 -8.98
C ARG A 10 -5.64 6.66 -9.36
N ALA A 11 -6.67 7.44 -9.67
CA ALA A 11 -6.51 8.88 -9.89
C ALA A 11 -6.06 9.59 -8.61
N GLN A 12 -6.76 9.36 -7.49
CA GLN A 12 -6.41 9.95 -6.19
C GLN A 12 -5.05 9.48 -5.67
N ALA A 13 -4.71 8.22 -5.93
CA ALA A 13 -3.47 7.61 -5.51
C ALA A 13 -2.25 8.42 -5.92
N GLN A 14 -2.25 9.11 -7.06
CA GLN A 14 -1.07 9.85 -7.52
C GLN A 14 -0.69 11.02 -6.59
N ASP A 15 -1.69 11.70 -6.03
CA ASP A 15 -1.51 12.90 -5.20
C ASP A 15 -1.33 12.60 -3.71
N LEU A 16 -1.51 11.33 -3.27
CA LEU A 16 -1.32 10.95 -1.87
C LEU A 16 0.13 11.08 -1.43
N ASP A 17 0.34 11.63 -0.25
CA ASP A 17 1.61 11.49 0.45
C ASP A 17 1.80 10.05 0.92
N VAL A 18 3.06 9.61 0.94
CA VAL A 18 3.43 8.35 1.60
C VAL A 18 3.34 8.58 3.10
N THR A 19 2.63 7.68 3.80
CA THR A 19 2.47 7.76 5.26
C THR A 19 2.97 6.53 6.00
N VAL A 20 3.35 5.47 5.28
CA VAL A 20 3.92 4.24 5.85
C VAL A 20 5.16 3.84 5.05
N TRP A 21 6.24 3.45 5.73
CA TRP A 21 7.50 3.04 5.10
C TRP A 21 7.91 1.63 5.53
N VAL A 22 7.96 0.71 4.58
CA VAL A 22 8.45 -0.65 4.81
C VAL A 22 9.97 -0.66 4.70
N GLY A 23 10.64 -0.91 5.83
CA GLY A 23 12.10 -0.95 5.94
C GLY A 23 12.65 -2.38 6.01
N LYS A 24 13.89 -2.49 6.52
CA LYS A 24 14.62 -3.76 6.66
C LYS A 24 13.90 -4.82 7.52
N SER A 25 12.96 -4.39 8.37
CA SER A 25 12.23 -5.26 9.28
C SER A 25 11.03 -5.95 8.61
N GLY A 26 10.78 -5.70 7.31
CA GLY A 26 9.70 -6.34 6.57
C GLY A 26 8.33 -5.70 6.77
N ILE A 27 7.32 -6.32 6.17
CA ILE A 27 5.92 -5.86 6.14
C ILE A 27 5.21 -6.07 7.47
N GLU A 28 5.61 -7.08 8.22
CA GLU A 28 5.10 -7.41 9.56
C GLU A 28 5.29 -6.24 10.52
N ALA A 29 6.40 -5.50 10.37
CA ALA A 29 6.73 -4.38 11.22
C ALA A 29 5.82 -3.15 11.03
N VAL A 30 5.06 -3.07 9.93
CA VAL A 30 4.15 -1.94 9.65
C VAL A 30 2.68 -2.36 9.65
N ARG A 31 2.37 -3.64 9.90
CA ARG A 31 1.02 -4.19 9.86
C ARG A 31 0.02 -3.34 10.66
N ASP A 32 0.31 -3.16 11.94
CA ASP A 32 -0.62 -2.49 12.87
C ASP A 32 -0.77 -1.00 12.54
N GLU A 33 0.31 -0.34 12.08
CA GLU A 33 0.25 1.05 11.63
C GLU A 33 -0.62 1.21 10.37
N LEU A 34 -0.45 0.32 9.39
CA LEU A 34 -1.26 0.34 8.18
C LEU A 34 -2.74 0.06 8.50
N ASP A 35 -3.01 -0.93 9.35
CA ASP A 35 -4.35 -1.28 9.82
C ASP A 35 -5.05 -0.08 10.48
N ASP A 36 -4.38 0.58 11.42
CA ASP A 36 -4.89 1.77 12.11
C ASP A 36 -5.15 2.93 11.14
N GLN A 37 -4.28 3.15 10.16
CA GLN A 37 -4.48 4.20 9.16
C GLN A 37 -5.67 3.88 8.25
N LEU A 38 -5.82 2.65 7.79
CA LEU A 38 -6.94 2.22 6.94
C LEU A 38 -8.28 2.23 7.69
N ALA A 39 -8.29 2.14 9.01
CA ALA A 39 -9.51 2.36 9.80
C ALA A 39 -10.01 3.82 9.77
N ASN A 40 -9.14 4.77 9.43
CA ASN A 40 -9.42 6.21 9.52
C ASN A 40 -9.27 6.97 8.19
N ARG A 41 -8.81 6.30 7.13
CA ARG A 41 -8.49 6.90 5.84
C ARG A 41 -9.02 6.02 4.71
N GLU A 42 -9.60 6.66 3.70
CA GLU A 42 -10.09 5.95 2.51
C GLU A 42 -8.94 5.29 1.73
N LEU A 43 -7.78 5.94 1.65
CA LEU A 43 -6.60 5.43 0.95
C LEU A 43 -5.34 5.65 1.78
N VAL A 44 -4.43 4.68 1.75
CA VAL A 44 -3.10 4.78 2.38
C VAL A 44 -2.04 4.40 1.36
N LYS A 45 -1.07 5.29 1.12
CA LYS A 45 0.09 5.03 0.26
C LYS A 45 1.29 4.59 1.09
N VAL A 46 1.77 3.39 0.81
CA VAL A 46 2.91 2.77 1.48
C VAL A 46 4.12 2.79 0.56
N LYS A 47 5.32 3.05 1.10
CA LYS A 47 6.59 3.00 0.36
C LYS A 47 7.47 1.85 0.83
N PHE A 48 7.87 1.01 -0.11
CA PHE A 48 8.79 -0.09 0.09
C PHE A 48 10.23 0.37 -0.13
N LEU A 49 11.02 0.44 0.93
CA LEU A 49 12.42 0.84 0.83
C LEU A 49 13.25 -0.28 0.19
N ARG A 50 14.41 0.09 -0.38
CA ARG A 50 15.32 -0.89 -1.00
C ARG A 50 15.70 -2.03 -0.04
N SER A 51 15.81 -1.71 1.25
CA SER A 51 16.14 -2.68 2.30
C SER A 51 15.04 -3.71 2.57
N ALA A 52 13.78 -3.42 2.24
CA ALA A 52 12.67 -4.36 2.35
C ALA A 52 12.63 -5.35 1.18
N ARG A 53 13.03 -4.90 -0.02
CA ARG A 53 12.92 -5.67 -1.27
C ARG A 53 14.09 -6.64 -1.54
N GLY A 54 14.94 -6.91 -0.54
CA GLY A 54 16.26 -7.55 -0.69
C GLY A 54 16.31 -8.89 -1.44
N GLY A 55 15.17 -9.53 -1.69
CA GLY A 55 15.04 -10.70 -2.57
C GLY A 55 13.64 -10.89 -3.15
N THR A 56 12.79 -9.86 -3.14
CA THR A 56 11.39 -9.93 -3.58
C THR A 56 10.98 -8.63 -4.29
N SER A 57 9.85 -8.63 -4.97
CA SER A 57 9.33 -7.48 -5.71
C SER A 57 8.47 -6.55 -4.82
N THR A 58 8.23 -5.33 -5.29
CA THR A 58 7.22 -4.44 -4.66
C THR A 58 5.84 -5.07 -4.72
N ASP A 59 5.52 -5.75 -5.83
CA ASP A 59 4.20 -6.33 -6.08
C ASP A 59 3.89 -7.48 -5.12
N GLU A 60 4.85 -8.38 -4.90
CA GLU A 60 4.75 -9.45 -3.90
C GLU A 60 4.57 -8.89 -2.49
N LEU A 61 5.46 -8.00 -2.06
CA LEU A 61 5.36 -7.40 -0.72
C LEU A 61 4.05 -6.63 -0.51
N ALA A 62 3.54 -6.00 -1.57
CA ALA A 62 2.29 -5.26 -1.49
C ALA A 62 1.08 -6.18 -1.41
N ALA A 63 1.07 -7.28 -2.17
CA ALA A 63 0.03 -8.29 -2.09
C ALA A 63 0.01 -8.95 -0.70
N ASP A 64 1.18 -9.38 -0.20
CA ASP A 64 1.31 -10.00 1.12
C ASP A 64 0.85 -9.06 2.24
N LEU A 65 1.20 -7.78 2.15
CA LEU A 65 0.77 -6.78 3.13
C LEU A 65 -0.74 -6.53 3.06
N ALA A 66 -1.33 -6.50 1.86
CA ALA A 66 -2.78 -6.35 1.68
C ALA A 66 -3.55 -7.50 2.34
N GLU A 67 -3.10 -8.75 2.11
CA GLU A 67 -3.68 -9.93 2.77
C GLU A 67 -3.54 -9.87 4.29
N MET A 68 -2.41 -9.38 4.81
CA MET A 68 -2.14 -9.30 6.24
C MET A 68 -3.04 -8.31 7.00
N VAL A 69 -3.52 -7.26 6.33
CA VAL A 69 -4.40 -6.22 6.92
C VAL A 69 -5.85 -6.28 6.42
N ASP A 70 -6.20 -7.32 5.66
CA ASP A 70 -7.53 -7.47 5.04
C ASP A 70 -7.96 -6.22 4.25
N ALA A 71 -7.08 -5.78 3.34
CA ALA A 71 -7.28 -4.59 2.51
C ALA A 71 -7.18 -4.91 1.02
N GLU A 72 -7.75 -4.05 0.18
CA GLU A 72 -7.62 -4.09 -1.27
C GLU A 72 -6.36 -3.34 -1.70
N LEU A 73 -5.49 -4.01 -2.48
CA LEU A 73 -4.37 -3.37 -3.18
C LEU A 73 -4.87 -2.72 -4.48
N ILE A 74 -4.99 -1.39 -4.48
CA ILE A 74 -5.51 -0.62 -5.62
C ILE A 74 -4.50 -0.53 -6.77
N GLU A 75 -3.25 -0.24 -6.44
CA GLU A 75 -2.15 -0.23 -7.41
C GLU A 75 -0.79 -0.38 -6.74
N THR A 76 0.17 -0.84 -7.54
CA THR A 76 1.59 -0.66 -7.30
C THR A 76 2.19 0.23 -8.39
N ARG A 77 3.07 1.15 -7.98
CA ARG A 77 3.80 2.02 -8.91
C ARG A 77 5.21 2.26 -8.41
N GLY A 78 6.19 1.70 -9.11
CA GLY A 78 7.58 1.75 -8.69
C GLY A 78 7.81 1.05 -7.35
N ASN A 79 8.03 1.82 -6.30
CA ASN A 79 8.30 1.30 -4.95
C ASN A 79 7.17 1.63 -3.96
N THR A 80 5.97 1.92 -4.45
CA THR A 80 4.81 2.23 -3.60
C THR A 80 3.64 1.32 -3.92
N GLY A 81 2.85 1.00 -2.90
CA GLY A 81 1.53 0.36 -3.02
C GLY A 81 0.47 1.26 -2.38
N VAL A 82 -0.74 1.25 -2.93
CA VAL A 82 -1.89 2.01 -2.38
C VAL A 82 -2.98 1.03 -1.97
N TYR A 83 -3.47 1.20 -0.75
CA TYR A 83 -4.41 0.31 -0.10
C TYR A 83 -5.72 1.03 0.19
N HIS A 84 -6.81 0.27 0.11
CA HIS A 84 -8.17 0.70 0.44
C HIS A 84 -8.85 -0.35 1.32
N ARG A 85 -9.73 0.09 2.22
CA ARG A 85 -10.62 -0.78 3.00
C ARG A 85 -11.96 -0.10 3.22
#